data_AF-A0A6G2W1E9-F1
#
_entry.id   AF-A0A6G2W1E9-F1
#
_cell.length_a   1.000
_cell.length_b   1.000
_cell.length_c   1.000
_cell.angle_alpha   90.00
_cell.angle_beta   90.00
_cell.angle_gamma   90.00
#
_symmetry.space_group_name_H-M   'P 1'
#
loop_
_entity.id
_entity.type
_entity.pdbx_description
1 polymer ?
#
loop_
_entity_poly.entity_id
_entity_poly.type
_entity_poly.pdbx_seq_one_letter_code
_entity_poly.pdbx_strand_id
1 'polypeptide(L)'
;MKQLIPCRDCRRPILWTITEAGKRLAVDPDPDPAGNTAVRCDGTGAWRSRRPTADLPLTGWERLHKPHIATCPTRTEQLALPVGVTSLDAHRRKKRR
;
A
#
# COMPACT_ATOMS: atom_id res chain seq x y z
N MET A 1 12.69 7.39 -15.11
CA MET A 1 11.62 6.48 -15.57
C MET A 1 11.12 5.66 -14.39
N LYS A 2 9.82 5.34 -14.35
CA LYS A 2 9.21 4.59 -13.24
C LYS A 2 9.57 3.11 -13.39
N GLN A 3 10.44 2.57 -12.53
CA GLN A 3 10.84 1.16 -12.59
C GLN A 3 9.76 0.30 -11.92
N LEU A 4 9.06 -0.49 -12.72
CA LEU A 4 8.03 -1.42 -12.24
C LEU A 4 8.64 -2.81 -12.10
N ILE A 5 8.38 -3.46 -10.97
CA ILE A 5 8.83 -4.83 -10.70
C ILE A 5 7.58 -5.69 -10.56
N PRO A 6 7.53 -6.92 -11.12
CA PRO A 6 6.41 -7.81 -10.88
C PRO A 6 6.35 -8.24 -9.40
N CYS A 7 5.15 -8.24 -8.83
CA CYS A 7 4.90 -8.84 -7.53
C CYS A 7 5.22 -10.34 -7.56
N ARG A 8 5.88 -10.87 -6.53
CA ARG A 8 6.22 -12.30 -6.46
C ARG A 8 4.99 -13.21 -6.32
N ASP A 9 3.94 -12.70 -5.69
CA ASP A 9 2.72 -13.46 -5.40
C ASP A 9 1.76 -13.42 -6.61
N CYS A 10 1.31 -12.22 -7.00
CA CYS A 10 0.28 -12.06 -8.03
C CYS A 10 0.80 -11.68 -9.42
N ARG A 11 2.11 -11.50 -9.59
CA ARG A 11 2.80 -11.09 -10.85
C ARG A 11 2.38 -9.75 -11.46
N ARG A 12 1.44 -9.02 -10.84
CA ARG A 12 1.06 -7.66 -11.27
C ARG A 12 2.23 -6.69 -11.08
N PRO A 13 2.38 -5.67 -11.93
CA PRO A 13 3.42 -4.66 -11.76
C PRO A 13 3.21 -3.88 -10.47
N ILE A 14 4.30 -3.66 -9.72
CA ILE A 14 4.34 -2.86 -8.51
C ILE A 14 5.43 -1.80 -8.59
N LEU A 15 5.20 -0.67 -7.93
CA LEU A 15 6.20 0.35 -7.70
C LEU A 15 6.78 0.18 -6.30
N TRP A 16 8.10 0.07 -6.20
CA TRP A 16 8.78 0.15 -4.90
C TRP A 16 9.05 1.60 -4.53
N THR A 17 8.61 1.97 -3.33
CA THR A 17 8.83 3.28 -2.73
C THR A 17 9.60 3.12 -1.41
N ILE A 18 10.22 4.21 -0.94
CA ILE A 18 10.85 4.30 0.36
C ILE A 18 10.03 5.25 1.23
N THR A 19 9.59 4.77 2.39
CA THR A 19 8.85 5.58 3.35
C THR A 19 9.76 6.62 4.00
N GLU A 20 9.18 7.64 4.63
CA GLU A 20 9.94 8.61 5.44
C GLU A 20 10.78 7.94 6.55
N ALA A 21 10.34 6.78 7.05
CA ALA A 21 11.09 5.97 8.02
C ALA A 21 12.16 5.05 7.37
N GLY A 22 12.46 5.21 6.08
CA GLY A 22 13.46 4.42 5.36
C GLY A 22 13.03 3.00 4.99
N LYS A 23 11.77 2.62 5.24
CA LYS A 23 11.28 1.26 4.93
C LYS A 23 10.78 1.19 3.49
N ARG A 24 10.93 0.02 2.85
CA ARG A 24 10.39 -0.19 1.50
C ARG A 24 8.90 -0.50 1.57
N LEU A 25 8.11 0.17 0.72
CA LEU A 25 6.67 -0.05 0.57
C LEU A 25 6.35 -0.28 -0.91
N ALA A 26 5.71 -1.40 -1.21
CA ALA A 26 5.15 -1.69 -2.53
C ALA A 26 3.79 -1.01 -2.67
N VAL A 27 3.62 -0.24 -3.73
CA VAL A 27 2.37 0.42 -4.09
C VAL A 27 1.96 0.05 -5.52
N ASP A 28 0.68 0.17 -5.80
CA ASP A 28 0.19 0.03 -7.17
C ASP A 28 0.77 1.16 -8.05
N PRO A 29 1.16 0.84 -9.29
CA PRO A 29 1.92 1.76 -10.14
C PRO A 29 1.08 2.96 -10.58
N ASP A 30 -0.22 2.78 -10.75
CA ASP A 30 -1.12 3.83 -11.18
C ASP A 30 -1.67 4.61 -9.99
N PRO A 31 -1.77 5.94 -10.10
CA PRO A 31 -2.34 6.76 -9.04
C PRO A 31 -3.85 6.50 -8.92
N ASP A 32 -4.35 6.49 -7.70
CA ASP A 32 -5.74 6.24 -7.37
C ASP A 32 -6.20 7.26 -6.31
N PRO A 33 -7.25 8.05 -6.57
CA PRO A 33 -7.75 9.05 -5.62
C PRO A 33 -8.31 8.44 -4.33
N ALA A 34 -8.71 7.17 -4.33
CA ALA A 34 -9.07 6.41 -3.14
C ALA A 34 -7.86 5.75 -2.45
N GLY A 35 -6.64 6.01 -2.93
CA GLY A 35 -5.39 5.64 -2.28
C GLY A 35 -5.15 6.40 -0.98
N ASN A 36 -4.30 5.83 -0.12
CA ASN A 36 -3.95 6.42 1.18
C ASN A 36 -2.45 6.72 1.32
N THR A 37 -1.68 6.52 0.25
CA THR A 37 -0.24 6.70 0.23
C THR A 37 0.12 7.78 -0.77
N ALA A 38 0.62 8.91 -0.29
CA ALA A 38 1.19 9.94 -1.15
C ALA A 38 2.54 9.45 -1.66
N VAL A 39 2.73 9.49 -2.96
CA VAL A 39 3.96 9.08 -3.64
C VAL A 39 4.49 10.25 -4.45
N ARG A 40 5.81 10.45 -4.40
CA ARG A 40 6.55 11.40 -5.23
C ARG A 40 7.87 10.81 -5.69
N CYS A 41 8.39 11.34 -6.79
CA CYS A 41 9.77 11.11 -7.19
C CYS A 41 10.62 12.24 -6.59
N ASP A 42 11.70 11.90 -5.89
CA ASP A 42 12.65 12.89 -5.39
C ASP A 42 13.64 13.33 -6.47
N GLY A 43 14.46 14.34 -6.17
CA GLY A 43 15.46 14.89 -7.10
C GLY A 43 16.57 13.90 -7.50
N THR A 44 16.72 12.79 -6.77
CA THR A 44 17.66 11.70 -7.09
C THR A 44 17.03 10.62 -7.97
N GLY A 45 15.74 10.76 -8.29
CA GLY A 45 14.98 9.76 -9.05
C GLY A 45 14.41 8.62 -8.19
N ALA A 46 14.58 8.67 -6.86
CA ALA A 46 14.03 7.68 -5.96
C ALA A 46 12.55 7.98 -5.64
N TRP A 47 11.74 6.93 -5.55
CA TRP A 47 10.33 7.06 -5.24
C TRP A 47 10.12 7.06 -3.73
N ARG A 48 9.58 8.14 -3.21
CA ARG A 48 9.28 8.33 -1.78
C ARG A 48 7.79 8.19 -1.53
N SER A 49 7.45 7.61 -0.38
CA SER A 49 6.07 7.48 0.06
C SER A 49 5.86 7.97 1.48
N ARG A 50 4.67 8.52 1.72
CA ARG A 50 4.21 8.91 3.06
C ARG A 50 2.72 8.77 3.18
N ARG A 51 2.22 8.80 4.40
CA ARG A 51 0.78 8.88 4.67
C ARG A 51 0.39 10.36 4.76
N PRO A 52 -0.56 10.86 3.95
CA PRO A 52 -1.15 12.18 4.15
C PRO A 52 -1.89 12.23 5.49
N THR A 53 -1.77 13.35 6.20
CA THR A 53 -2.49 13.62 7.46
C THR A 53 -3.15 14.99 7.38
N ALA A 54 -3.97 15.34 8.37
CA ALA A 54 -4.57 16.67 8.45
C ALA A 54 -3.50 17.77 8.56
N ASP A 55 -2.47 17.53 9.37
CA ASP A 55 -1.36 18.49 9.57
C ASP A 55 -0.41 18.56 8.36
N LEU A 56 -0.32 17.48 7.58
CA LEU A 56 0.52 17.39 6.39
C LEU A 56 -0.29 16.83 5.22
N PRO A 57 -1.15 17.68 4.61
CA PRO A 57 -2.04 17.27 3.54
C PRO A 57 -1.28 16.87 2.27
N LEU A 58 -1.99 16.31 1.30
CA LEU A 58 -1.43 15.98 -0.01
C LEU A 58 -0.94 17.26 -0.71
N THR A 59 0.29 17.22 -1.23
CA THR A 59 0.86 18.34 -1.99
C THR A 59 0.62 18.19 -3.50
N GLY A 60 0.71 19.28 -4.27
CA GLY A 60 0.38 19.28 -5.70
C GLY A 60 1.29 18.39 -6.58
N TRP A 61 2.51 18.10 -6.12
CA TRP A 61 3.49 17.22 -6.79
C TRP A 61 3.41 15.77 -6.33
N GLU A 62 2.58 15.47 -5.33
CA GLU A 62 2.32 14.10 -4.91
C GLU A 62 1.11 13.54 -5.64
N ARG A 63 1.07 12.21 -5.75
CA ARG A 63 -0.10 11.48 -6.22
C ARG A 63 -0.46 10.42 -5.19
N LEU A 64 -1.75 10.17 -5.02
CA LEU A 64 -2.22 9.10 -4.15
C LEU A 64 -2.11 7.76 -4.87
N HIS A 65 -1.65 6.76 -4.13
CA HIS A 65 -1.54 5.37 -4.57
C HIS A 65 -2.11 4.45 -3.49
N LYS A 66 -2.43 3.22 -3.90
CA LYS A 66 -2.84 2.15 -3.00
C LYS A 66 -1.64 1.28 -2.62
N PRO A 67 -1.45 0.92 -1.33
CA PRO A 67 -0.50 -0.10 -0.93
C PRO A 67 -0.85 -1.44 -1.59
N HIS A 68 0.12 -2.05 -2.27
CA HIS A 68 -0.14 -3.26 -3.05
C HIS A 68 -0.61 -4.44 -2.19
N ILE A 69 -0.21 -4.48 -0.91
CA ILE A 69 -0.65 -5.50 0.04
C ILE A 69 -2.18 -5.56 0.19
N ALA A 70 -2.88 -4.43 -0.03
CA ALA A 70 -4.34 -4.36 0.05
C ALA A 70 -5.05 -4.74 -1.26
N THR A 71 -4.35 -4.68 -2.40
CA THR A 71 -4.91 -4.90 -3.73
C THR A 71 -4.41 -6.18 -4.39
N CYS A 72 -3.41 -6.83 -3.80
CA CYS A 72 -2.86 -8.09 -4.28
C CYS A 72 -3.90 -9.22 -4.16
N PRO A 73 -4.42 -9.78 -5.27
CA PRO A 73 -5.50 -10.77 -5.24
C PRO A 73 -5.12 -12.02 -4.44
N THR A 74 -3.87 -12.49 -4.57
CA THR A 74 -3.34 -13.65 -3.85
C THR A 74 -3.26 -13.45 -2.34
N ARG A 75 -3.19 -12.19 -1.87
CA ARG A 75 -3.18 -11.87 -0.43
C ARG A 75 -4.55 -11.46 0.10
N THR A 76 -5.40 -10.91 -0.75
CA THR A 76 -6.78 -10.55 -0.40
C THR A 76 -7.66 -11.78 -0.23
N GLU A 77 -7.32 -12.90 -0.88
CA GLU A 77 -8.05 -14.16 -0.74
C GLU A 77 -7.79 -14.80 0.64
N GLN A 78 -8.49 -14.29 1.65
CA GLN A 78 -8.62 -14.99 2.92
C GLN A 78 -9.64 -16.11 2.71
N LEU A 79 -9.14 -17.35 2.62
CA LEU A 79 -9.99 -18.55 2.58
C LEU A 79 -11.03 -18.48 3.69
N ALA A 80 -12.26 -18.90 3.38
CA ALA A 80 -13.32 -19.03 4.37
C ALA A 80 -12.81 -19.91 5.51
N LEU A 81 -12.91 -19.41 6.75
CA LEU A 81 -12.50 -20.18 7.90
C LEU A 81 -13.39 -21.43 8.02
N PRO A 82 -12.82 -22.60 8.36
CA PRO A 82 -13.60 -23.80 8.66
C PRO A 82 -14.62 -23.52 9.77
N VAL A 83 -15.71 -24.28 9.77
CA VAL A 83 -16.71 -24.20 10.85
C VAL A 83 -16.04 -24.40 12.22
N GLY A 84 -16.34 -23.51 13.17
CA GLY A 84 -15.76 -23.54 14.51
C GLY A 84 -14.43 -22.78 14.68
N VAL A 85 -13.80 -22.29 13.60
CA VAL A 85 -12.56 -21.49 13.67
C VAL A 85 -12.88 -20.00 13.65
N THR A 86 -12.39 -19.25 14.65
CA THR A 86 -12.57 -17.79 14.71
C THR A 86 -11.31 -17.05 14.25
N SER A 87 -11.45 -16.04 13.39
CA SER A 87 -10.34 -15.15 13.02
C SER A 87 -9.88 -14.34 14.23
N LEU A 88 -8.60 -14.53 14.64
CA LEU A 88 -7.98 -13.72 15.69
C LEU A 88 -7.96 -12.23 15.34
N ASP A 89 -7.75 -11.88 14.06
CA ASP A 89 -7.74 -10.48 13.62
C ASP A 89 -9.13 -9.84 13.65
N ALA A 90 -10.18 -10.58 13.30
CA ALA A 90 -11.56 -10.11 13.45
C ALA A 90 -11.91 -9.88 14.93
N HIS A 91 -11.53 -10.83 15.80
CA HIS A 91 -11.72 -10.70 17.25
C HIS A 91 -10.99 -9.47 17.82
N ARG A 92 -9.74 -9.24 17.41
CA ARG A 92 -8.94 -8.07 17.83
C ARG A 92 -9.56 -6.74 17.35
N ARG A 93 -10.10 -6.67 16.14
CA ARG A 93 -10.79 -5.46 15.64
C ARG A 93 -12.04 -5.14 16.46
N LYS A 94 -12.86 -6.15 16.78
CA LYS A 94 -14.07 -5.96 17.61
C LYS A 94 -13.75 -5.43 18.99
N LYS A 95 -12.60 -5.80 19.58
CA LYS A 95 -12.16 -5.31 20.90
C LYS A 95 -11.64 -3.87 20.89
N ARG A 96 -11.19 -3.37 19.74
CA ARG A 96 -10.61 -2.01 19.59
C ARG A 96 -11.65 -0.94 19.21
N ARG A 97 -12.89 -1.33 18.95
CA ARG A 97 -14.00 -0.45 18.56
C ARG A 97 -14.95 -0.32 19.74
#